data_AF-A0A956FLF1-F1
#
_entry.id   AF-A0A956FLF1-F1
#
_cell.length_a   1.000
_cell.length_b   1.000
_cell.length_c   1.000
_cell.angle_alpha   90.00
_cell.angle_beta   90.00
_cell.angle_gamma   90.00
#
_symmetry.space_group_name_H-M   'P 1'
#
loop_
_entity.id
_entity.type
_entity.pdbx_description
1 polymer ?
#
loop_
_entity_poly.entity_id
_entity_poly.type
_entity_poly.pdbx_seq_one_letter_code
_entity_poly.pdbx_strand_id
1 'polypeptide(L)'
;MNRTAAPLLFGAGLMLGFVPAACAPTGDAGECSSTRPCSERGEVCDTVAKLCVSADLDVDATDDPPATGSFSELMPFFRGKVCLPTKAKPGEKIPVTISPCVHPCVAASSFTQKHTWRCVGTSCEGLNLMWYQGTGADCPADVFGRFDASMCTYPLEIEAQQGPFTPSGNSVAGVVTTEFPFLTSDDIAQIDAGADSDEIWNIVNAYPADDERVIDINLSDANASAPDNCVDDPSACDCFNIGL
;
A
#
# COMPACT_ATOMS: atom_id res chain seq x y z
N MET A 1 -45.88 76.97 -33.24
CA MET A 1 -45.19 78.02 -34.01
C MET A 1 -43.72 77.64 -34.10
N ASN A 2 -43.17 77.61 -35.33
CA ASN A 2 -41.80 77.95 -35.76
C ASN A 2 -40.63 77.83 -34.74
N ARG A 3 -39.42 77.40 -35.06
CA ARG A 3 -38.72 76.90 -36.26
C ARG A 3 -37.25 76.71 -35.79
N THR A 4 -36.53 75.74 -36.36
CA THR A 4 -35.08 75.75 -36.68
C THR A 4 -34.02 76.08 -35.61
N ALA A 5 -33.06 75.17 -35.38
CA ALA A 5 -31.68 75.24 -35.93
C ALA A 5 -30.65 74.54 -34.98
N ALA A 6 -29.99 73.51 -35.52
CA ALA A 6 -28.62 73.10 -35.13
C ALA A 6 -27.61 74.11 -35.74
N PRO A 7 -26.28 74.15 -35.42
CA PRO A 7 -25.45 72.99 -35.02
C PRO A 7 -24.18 73.25 -34.14
N LEU A 8 -23.43 72.15 -33.82
CA LEU A 8 -21.94 72.00 -33.83
C LEU A 8 -21.10 72.93 -32.88
N LEU A 9 -20.06 72.55 -32.11
CA LEU A 9 -19.05 71.48 -32.10
C LEU A 9 -18.28 71.49 -30.73
N PHE A 10 -17.87 70.29 -30.29
CA PHE A 10 -16.55 69.89 -29.74
C PHE A 10 -16.05 70.27 -28.32
N GLY A 11 -15.55 69.21 -27.65
CA GLY A 11 -14.62 69.24 -26.51
C GLY A 11 -15.11 68.37 -25.33
N ALA A 12 -15.15 67.04 -25.39
CA ALA A 12 -14.04 66.06 -25.29
C ALA A 12 -13.27 66.08 -23.94
N GLY A 13 -13.43 64.98 -23.19
CA GLY A 13 -12.57 64.52 -22.08
C GLY A 13 -13.18 64.69 -20.68
N LEU A 14 -13.13 63.76 -19.73
CA LEU A 14 -12.63 62.38 -19.68
C LEU A 14 -12.98 61.85 -18.26
N MET A 15 -13.39 60.58 -18.12
CA MET A 15 -13.29 59.71 -16.92
C MET A 15 -14.09 60.07 -15.64
N LEU A 16 -14.52 59.16 -14.74
CA LEU A 16 -14.49 57.71 -14.57
C LEU A 16 -15.47 57.39 -13.42
N GLY A 17 -16.15 56.24 -13.47
CA GLY A 17 -16.97 55.76 -12.35
C GLY A 17 -17.62 54.40 -12.60
N PHE A 18 -16.91 53.48 -13.26
CA PHE A 18 -17.29 52.07 -13.28
C PHE A 18 -16.73 51.42 -12.01
N VAL A 19 -17.61 50.84 -11.20
CA VAL A 19 -17.25 49.95 -10.09
C VAL A 19 -16.93 48.59 -10.70
N PRO A 20 -15.67 48.11 -10.69
CA PRO A 20 -15.45 46.70 -10.91
C PRO A 20 -15.87 45.97 -9.63
N ALA A 21 -16.91 45.14 -9.74
CA ALA A 21 -17.05 44.02 -8.84
C ALA A 21 -15.77 43.18 -8.98
N ALA A 22 -14.91 43.24 -7.98
CA ALA A 22 -13.79 42.34 -7.87
C ALA A 22 -14.37 40.94 -7.72
N CYS A 23 -14.42 40.18 -8.83
CA CYS A 23 -14.25 38.75 -8.76
C CYS A 23 -12.85 38.54 -8.19
N ALA A 24 -12.76 38.44 -6.86
CA ALA A 24 -11.59 37.85 -6.24
C ALA A 24 -11.39 36.49 -6.90
N PRO A 25 -10.15 36.10 -7.26
CA PRO A 25 -9.90 34.73 -7.62
C PRO A 25 -10.41 33.88 -6.45
N THR A 26 -11.29 32.93 -6.73
CA THR A 26 -11.56 31.82 -5.81
C THR A 26 -10.19 31.20 -5.56
N GLY A 27 -9.55 31.61 -4.46
CA GLY A 27 -8.27 31.08 -4.04
C GLY A 27 -8.41 29.57 -4.00
N ASP A 28 -7.43 28.89 -4.60
CA ASP A 28 -7.27 27.44 -4.62
C ASP A 28 -7.91 26.81 -3.39
N ALA A 29 -9.09 26.22 -3.57
CA ALA A 29 -9.65 25.32 -2.59
C ALA A 29 -8.87 24.00 -2.75
N GLY A 30 -7.59 24.04 -2.32
CA GLY A 30 -6.64 22.94 -2.48
C GLY A 30 -7.27 21.63 -2.03
N GLU A 31 -6.90 20.54 -2.71
CA GLU A 31 -7.46 19.18 -2.68
C GLU A 31 -7.86 18.65 -1.30
N CYS A 32 -7.23 19.09 -0.20
CA CYS A 32 -7.51 18.59 1.14
C CYS A 32 -7.58 19.67 2.25
N SER A 33 -8.19 19.30 3.38
CA SER A 33 -8.17 20.08 4.62
C SER A 33 -8.47 19.19 5.84
N SER A 34 -8.43 19.76 7.05
CA SER A 34 -8.86 19.08 8.28
C SER A 34 -10.32 18.60 8.25
N THR A 35 -11.13 19.10 7.32
CA THR A 35 -12.54 18.72 7.14
C THR A 35 -12.81 18.05 5.78
N ARG A 36 -11.78 17.90 4.95
CA ARG A 36 -11.82 17.23 3.65
C ARG A 36 -10.59 16.32 3.54
N PRO A 37 -10.66 15.07 4.01
CA PRO A 37 -9.54 14.14 3.90
C PRO A 37 -9.27 13.79 2.42
N CYS A 38 -8.07 13.29 2.16
CA CYS A 38 -7.72 12.75 0.85
C CYS A 38 -8.53 11.49 0.55
N SER A 39 -8.88 11.30 -0.72
CA SER A 39 -9.73 10.19 -1.16
C SER A 39 -8.94 8.98 -1.63
N GLU A 40 -7.71 9.17 -2.08
CA GLU A 40 -6.88 8.05 -2.51
C GLU A 40 -6.20 7.39 -1.31
N ARG A 41 -6.00 6.08 -1.45
CA ARG A 41 -5.34 5.25 -0.45
C ARG A 41 -3.92 5.76 -0.22
N GLY A 42 -3.54 5.89 1.06
CA GLY A 42 -2.19 6.30 1.43
C GLY A 42 -1.84 7.75 1.18
N GLU A 43 -2.81 8.61 0.91
CA GLU A 43 -2.56 10.06 0.82
C GLU A 43 -2.79 10.76 2.17
N VAL A 44 -1.91 11.69 2.48
CA VAL A 44 -2.02 12.63 3.60
C VAL A 44 -2.16 14.04 3.08
N CYS A 45 -2.84 14.88 3.86
CA CYS A 45 -3.01 16.28 3.49
C CYS A 45 -1.76 17.09 3.81
N ASP A 46 -1.08 17.62 2.79
CA ASP A 46 -0.08 18.67 3.00
C ASP A 46 -0.82 19.91 3.52
N THR A 47 -0.66 20.18 4.80
CA THR A 47 -1.41 21.27 5.46
C THR A 47 -0.99 22.66 5.00
N VAL A 48 0.17 22.80 4.35
CA VAL A 48 0.71 24.06 3.80
C VAL A 48 0.24 24.24 2.35
N ALA A 49 0.49 23.25 1.48
CA ALA A 49 0.10 23.30 0.07
C ALA A 49 -1.39 23.05 -0.16
N LYS A 50 -2.08 22.47 0.83
CA LYS A 50 -3.47 21.96 0.72
C LYS A 50 -3.63 20.93 -0.39
N LEU A 51 -2.58 20.16 -0.68
CA LEU A 51 -2.59 19.11 -1.69
C LEU A 51 -2.60 17.74 -1.02
N CYS A 52 -3.24 16.78 -1.69
CA CYS A 52 -3.08 15.39 -1.30
C CYS A 52 -1.72 14.90 -1.82
N VAL A 53 -0.90 14.41 -0.91
CA VAL A 53 0.41 13.85 -1.24
C VAL A 53 0.48 12.44 -0.68
N SER A 54 1.17 11.55 -1.38
CA SER A 54 1.44 10.21 -0.84
C SER A 54 2.13 10.33 0.50
N ALA A 55 1.67 9.57 1.49
CA ALA A 55 2.34 9.44 2.76
C ALA A 55 3.76 8.94 2.51
N ASP A 56 4.75 9.64 3.04
CA ASP A 56 6.11 9.11 3.09
C ASP A 56 6.06 7.82 3.91
N LEU A 57 6.49 6.73 3.29
CA LEU A 57 6.67 5.48 4.00
C LEU A 57 7.87 5.67 4.92
N ASP A 58 7.65 5.62 6.23
CA ASP A 58 8.76 5.63 7.20
C ASP A 58 9.45 4.26 7.22
N VAL A 59 10.26 4.05 6.18
CA VAL A 59 11.02 2.84 5.87
C VAL A 59 12.46 2.89 6.35
N ASP A 60 12.92 4.10 6.68
CA ASP A 60 14.27 4.38 7.14
C ASP A 60 14.32 4.47 8.68
N ALA A 61 13.18 4.71 9.33
CA ALA A 61 13.02 4.68 10.78
C ALA A 61 11.88 3.73 11.18
N THR A 62 12.16 2.44 11.22
CA THR A 62 11.61 1.64 12.33
C THR A 62 12.36 2.10 13.59
N ASP A 63 11.92 3.24 14.12
CA ASP A 63 12.55 4.04 15.18
C ASP A 63 14.00 4.53 14.91
N ASP A 64 14.40 5.58 15.64
CA ASP A 64 15.77 6.09 15.68
C ASP A 64 16.79 4.94 15.68
N PRO A 65 17.94 5.06 14.98
CA PRO A 65 18.92 3.99 14.90
C PRO A 65 19.16 3.40 16.29
N PRO A 66 19.18 2.07 16.47
CA PRO A 66 19.62 1.50 17.74
C PRO A 66 21.03 2.03 17.97
N ALA A 67 21.15 2.99 18.89
CA ALA A 67 22.36 3.72 19.14
C ALA A 67 23.43 2.70 19.56
N THR A 68 24.29 2.24 18.63
CA THR A 68 25.34 1.23 18.89
C THR A 68 24.86 0.17 19.90
N GLY A 69 23.79 -0.55 19.55
CA GLY A 69 23.06 -1.40 20.48
C GLY A 69 22.60 -2.70 19.83
N SER A 70 22.44 -3.73 20.66
CA SER A 70 21.78 -4.97 20.26
C SER A 70 20.26 -4.80 20.27
N PHE A 71 19.57 -5.40 19.32
CA PHE A 71 18.10 -5.41 19.25
C PHE A 71 17.53 -6.84 19.20
N SER A 72 16.26 -6.96 19.56
CA SER A 72 15.48 -8.19 19.50
C SER A 72 14.00 -7.84 19.36
N GLU A 73 13.49 -7.76 18.14
CA GLU A 73 12.13 -7.27 17.86
C GLU A 73 11.46 -7.99 16.69
N LEU A 74 10.16 -7.75 16.51
CA LEU A 74 9.42 -8.25 15.37
C LEU A 74 9.72 -7.38 14.14
N MET A 75 10.05 -8.03 13.04
CA MET A 75 10.49 -7.42 11.80
C MET A 75 9.41 -7.58 10.74
N PRO A 76 8.96 -6.50 10.08
CA PRO A 76 8.04 -6.61 8.95
C PRO A 76 8.67 -7.30 7.75
N PHE A 77 7.83 -7.96 6.94
CA PHE A 77 8.19 -8.28 5.57
C PHE A 77 8.29 -7.00 4.75
N PHE A 78 9.50 -6.43 4.69
CA PHE A 78 9.75 -5.27 3.86
C PHE A 78 9.89 -5.65 2.38
N ARG A 79 10.77 -6.61 2.07
CA ARG A 79 11.07 -7.03 0.71
C ARG A 79 11.50 -8.48 0.65
N GLY A 80 11.48 -9.06 -0.53
CA GLY A 80 11.99 -10.42 -0.74
C GLY A 80 11.38 -11.09 -1.95
N LYS A 81 11.32 -12.42 -1.90
CA LYS A 81 10.75 -13.23 -2.96
C LYS A 81 9.46 -13.88 -2.47
N VAL A 82 8.43 -13.81 -3.30
CA VAL A 82 7.15 -14.49 -3.08
C VAL A 82 6.88 -15.41 -4.25
N CYS A 83 6.54 -16.66 -3.98
CA CYS A 83 6.10 -17.61 -5.01
C CYS A 83 4.69 -18.11 -4.71
N LEU A 84 3.80 -18.06 -5.71
CA LEU A 84 2.42 -18.55 -5.62
C LEU A 84 1.89 -18.91 -7.01
N PRO A 85 0.90 -19.81 -7.14
CA PRO A 85 0.27 -20.07 -8.43
C PRO A 85 -0.65 -18.90 -8.79
N THR A 86 -0.45 -18.30 -9.97
CA THR A 86 -1.33 -17.24 -10.50
C THR A 86 -2.61 -17.79 -11.15
N LYS A 87 -2.74 -19.11 -11.20
CA LYS A 87 -3.90 -19.83 -11.73
C LYS A 87 -4.24 -20.99 -10.83
N ALA A 88 -5.48 -21.07 -10.37
CA ALA A 88 -5.98 -22.16 -9.54
C ALA A 88 -7.47 -22.39 -9.77
N LYS A 89 -8.04 -23.44 -9.17
CA LYS A 89 -9.49 -23.65 -9.21
C LYS A 89 -10.20 -22.91 -8.07
N PRO A 90 -11.47 -22.52 -8.27
CA PRO A 90 -12.31 -21.97 -7.21
C PRO A 90 -12.39 -22.88 -5.98
N GLY A 91 -12.25 -22.31 -4.79
CA GLY A 91 -12.42 -23.02 -3.51
C GLY A 91 -11.20 -23.80 -3.04
N GLU A 92 -10.10 -23.80 -3.80
CA GLU A 92 -8.82 -24.32 -3.35
C GLU A 92 -8.10 -23.31 -2.45
N LYS A 93 -7.23 -23.82 -1.57
CA LYS A 93 -6.24 -22.99 -0.90
C LYS A 93 -5.09 -22.73 -1.87
N ILE A 94 -4.54 -21.53 -1.83
CA ILE A 94 -3.42 -21.14 -2.67
C ILE A 94 -2.15 -21.22 -1.81
N PRO A 95 -1.16 -22.07 -2.14
CA PRO A 95 0.11 -22.04 -1.45
C PRO A 95 0.85 -20.74 -1.74
N VAL A 96 1.57 -20.24 -0.73
CA VAL A 96 2.44 -19.09 -0.85
C VAL A 96 3.75 -19.44 -0.17
N THR A 97 4.85 -19.31 -0.90
CA THR A 97 6.20 -19.37 -0.31
C THR A 97 6.75 -17.96 -0.22
N ILE A 98 7.15 -17.54 0.98
CA ILE A 98 7.72 -16.21 1.24
C ILE A 98 9.16 -16.38 1.72
N SER A 99 10.09 -15.73 1.03
CA SER A 99 11.50 -15.66 1.39
C SER A 99 11.85 -14.19 1.66
N PRO A 100 11.79 -13.72 2.93
CA PRO A 100 12.18 -12.35 3.25
C PRO A 100 13.65 -12.13 2.90
N CYS A 101 13.95 -10.98 2.30
CA CYS A 101 15.31 -10.51 2.21
C CYS A 101 15.69 -9.83 3.53
N VAL A 102 16.70 -10.41 4.19
CA VAL A 102 17.17 -10.01 5.51
C VAL A 102 18.61 -9.54 5.41
N HIS A 103 18.94 -8.44 6.07
CA HIS A 103 20.30 -7.93 6.09
C HIS A 103 21.23 -8.91 6.85
N PRO A 104 22.49 -9.14 6.41
CA PRO A 104 23.36 -10.18 6.96
C PRO A 104 23.68 -10.05 8.47
N CYS A 105 23.53 -8.86 9.04
CA CYS A 105 23.76 -8.64 10.49
C CYS A 105 22.55 -9.07 11.36
N VAL A 106 21.42 -9.45 10.75
CA VAL A 106 20.21 -9.86 11.46
C VAL A 106 20.09 -11.38 11.42
N ALA A 107 20.04 -11.99 12.59
CA ALA A 107 19.60 -13.36 12.75
C ALA A 107 18.07 -13.39 12.80
N ALA A 108 17.46 -13.82 11.70
CA ALA A 108 16.02 -14.03 11.61
C ALA A 108 15.64 -15.43 12.13
N SER A 109 14.57 -15.49 12.90
CA SER A 109 13.98 -16.72 13.44
C SER A 109 12.47 -16.53 13.57
N SER A 110 11.72 -17.59 13.87
CA SER A 110 10.29 -17.56 14.26
C SER A 110 9.43 -16.57 13.49
N PHE A 111 8.62 -17.05 12.55
CA PHE A 111 7.73 -16.19 11.78
C PHE A 111 6.28 -16.32 12.22
N THR A 112 5.50 -15.30 11.91
CA THR A 112 4.04 -15.35 11.89
C THR A 112 3.56 -14.95 10.51
N GLN A 113 2.63 -15.73 9.96
CA GLN A 113 1.90 -15.38 8.76
C GLN A 113 0.42 -15.31 9.12
N LYS A 114 -0.22 -14.19 8.76
CA LYS A 114 -1.67 -14.04 8.81
C LYS A 114 -2.17 -13.74 7.41
N HIS A 115 -3.35 -14.24 7.10
CA HIS A 115 -4.07 -13.83 5.92
C HIS A 115 -5.47 -13.34 6.30
N THR A 116 -5.94 -12.33 5.61
CA THR A 116 -7.35 -11.92 5.62
C THR A 116 -7.79 -11.64 4.20
N TRP A 117 -9.09 -11.73 3.94
CA TRP A 117 -9.64 -11.41 2.63
C TRP A 117 -11.03 -10.83 2.79
N ARG A 118 -11.43 -10.03 1.81
CA ARG A 118 -12.77 -9.49 1.66
C ARG A 118 -13.21 -9.63 0.20
N CYS A 119 -14.51 -9.75 -0.02
CA CYS A 119 -15.05 -9.82 -1.37
C CYS A 119 -16.16 -8.79 -1.56
N VAL A 120 -16.14 -8.11 -2.70
CA VAL A 120 -17.21 -7.22 -3.14
C VAL A 120 -17.77 -7.80 -4.43
N GLY A 121 -18.98 -8.38 -4.35
CA GLY A 121 -19.57 -9.11 -5.47
C GLY A 121 -18.77 -10.37 -5.81
N THR A 122 -18.22 -10.43 -7.02
CA THR A 122 -17.45 -11.58 -7.54
C THR A 122 -15.94 -11.39 -7.47
N SER A 123 -15.47 -10.24 -7.00
CA SER A 123 -14.04 -9.92 -6.86
C SER A 123 -13.65 -9.99 -5.40
N CYS A 124 -12.48 -10.55 -5.11
CA CYS A 124 -11.92 -10.59 -3.76
C CYS A 124 -10.54 -9.97 -3.71
N GLU A 125 -10.26 -9.34 -2.58
CA GLU A 125 -8.96 -8.82 -2.20
C GLU A 125 -8.47 -9.62 -1.00
N GLY A 126 -7.21 -10.05 -1.04
CA GLY A 126 -6.53 -10.74 0.04
C GLY A 126 -5.33 -9.94 0.52
N LEU A 127 -5.01 -10.07 1.80
CA LEU A 127 -3.76 -9.58 2.39
C LEU A 127 -2.96 -10.77 2.90
N ASN A 128 -1.68 -10.81 2.56
CA ASN A 128 -0.68 -11.70 3.14
C ASN A 128 0.23 -10.90 4.05
N LEU A 129 0.00 -11.02 5.36
CA LEU A 129 0.77 -10.33 6.38
C LEU A 129 1.82 -11.30 6.91
N MET A 130 3.08 -10.86 6.93
CA MET A 130 4.17 -11.68 7.45
C MET A 130 5.14 -10.82 8.25
N TRP A 131 5.58 -11.36 9.37
CA TRP A 131 6.67 -10.81 10.18
C TRP A 131 7.46 -11.94 10.82
N TYR A 132 8.67 -11.63 11.28
CA TYR A 132 9.57 -12.59 11.91
C TYR A 132 10.33 -11.97 13.09
N GLN A 133 10.85 -12.80 13.98
CA GLN A 133 11.73 -12.34 15.06
C GLN A 133 13.14 -12.06 14.50
N GLY A 134 13.57 -10.80 14.55
CA GLY A 134 14.93 -10.37 14.25
C GLY A 134 15.74 -10.18 15.52
N THR A 135 17.02 -10.57 15.47
CA THR A 135 18.01 -10.21 16.50
C THR A 135 19.29 -9.76 15.83
N GLY A 136 19.92 -8.71 16.33
CA GLY A 136 21.14 -8.16 15.74
C GLY A 136 21.93 -7.32 16.72
N ALA A 137 23.18 -7.01 16.37
CA ALA A 137 24.06 -6.12 17.12
C ALA A 137 24.92 -5.33 16.15
N ASP A 138 25.13 -4.04 16.44
CA ASP A 138 25.92 -3.12 15.62
C ASP A 138 25.49 -3.09 14.14
N CYS A 139 24.18 -3.23 13.91
CA CYS A 139 23.59 -3.17 12.59
C CYS A 139 23.46 -1.70 12.11
N PRO A 140 23.56 -1.46 10.79
CA PRO A 140 23.17 -0.19 10.18
C PRO A 140 21.72 0.20 10.51
N ALA A 141 21.41 1.50 10.45
CA ALA A 141 20.07 2.00 10.74
C ALA A 141 19.01 1.48 9.74
N ASP A 142 19.40 1.31 8.48
CA ASP A 142 18.55 0.88 7.36
C ASP A 142 18.34 -0.65 7.30
N VAL A 143 18.82 -1.39 8.31
CA VAL A 143 18.74 -2.85 8.39
C VAL A 143 17.30 -3.39 8.35
N PHE A 144 16.35 -2.57 8.79
CA PHE A 144 14.92 -2.88 8.88
C PHE A 144 14.16 -2.63 7.57
N GLY A 145 14.79 -2.00 6.58
CA GLY A 145 14.12 -1.54 5.37
C GLY A 145 15.04 -1.47 4.16
N ARG A 146 15.34 -0.24 3.71
CA ARG A 146 15.94 0.07 2.39
C ARG A 146 17.46 -0.12 2.29
N PHE A 147 18.04 -1.10 2.98
CA PHE A 147 19.45 -1.45 2.76
C PHE A 147 19.69 -1.94 1.33
N ASP A 148 20.94 -1.97 0.84
CA ASP A 148 21.26 -2.41 -0.53
C ASP A 148 20.74 -3.83 -0.80
N ALA A 149 19.92 -4.01 -1.85
CA ALA A 149 19.32 -5.30 -2.22
C ALA A 149 20.36 -6.37 -2.56
N SER A 150 21.57 -5.98 -2.96
CA SER A 150 22.68 -6.93 -3.19
C SER A 150 23.16 -7.61 -1.91
N MET A 151 22.84 -7.07 -0.73
CA MET A 151 23.18 -7.66 0.56
C MET A 151 22.12 -8.66 1.07
N CYS A 152 21.02 -8.86 0.34
CA CYS A 152 19.95 -9.75 0.74
C CYS A 152 20.45 -11.17 1.08
N THR A 153 20.17 -11.60 2.30
CA THR A 153 20.19 -13.02 2.69
C THR A 153 18.76 -13.53 2.82
N TYR A 154 18.54 -14.82 2.60
CA TYR A 154 17.22 -15.46 2.67
C TYR A 154 17.24 -16.59 3.72
N PRO A 155 17.39 -16.26 5.01
CA PRO A 155 17.54 -17.26 6.06
C PRO A 155 16.24 -17.99 6.40
N LEU A 156 15.09 -17.47 5.94
CA LEU A 156 13.78 -18.05 6.14
C LEU A 156 13.15 -18.41 4.79
N GLU A 157 12.55 -19.59 4.72
CA GLU A 157 11.65 -20.02 3.66
C GLU A 157 10.32 -20.41 4.31
N ILE A 158 9.30 -19.58 4.09
CA ILE A 158 8.03 -19.68 4.81
C ILE A 158 7.00 -20.24 3.85
N GLU A 159 6.54 -21.46 4.11
CA GLU A 159 5.40 -22.05 3.43
C GLU A 159 4.10 -21.67 4.17
N ALA A 160 3.21 -21.00 3.46
CA ALA A 160 1.90 -20.57 3.94
C ALA A 160 0.80 -20.95 2.95
N GLN A 161 -0.45 -20.76 3.35
CA GLN A 161 -1.60 -20.93 2.49
C GLN A 161 -2.56 -19.76 2.69
N GLN A 162 -3.11 -19.26 1.59
CA GLN A 162 -4.19 -18.27 1.60
C GLN A 162 -5.49 -18.89 1.08
N GLY A 163 -6.62 -18.35 1.55
CA GLY A 163 -7.94 -18.88 1.24
C GLY A 163 -8.32 -20.13 2.05
N PRO A 164 -9.39 -20.86 1.66
CA PRO A 164 -10.11 -20.72 0.41
C PRO A 164 -10.98 -19.45 0.36
N PHE A 165 -11.01 -18.77 -0.79
CA PHE A 165 -11.81 -17.57 -1.01
C PHE A 165 -13.28 -17.94 -1.20
N THR A 166 -14.03 -17.96 -0.10
CA THR A 166 -15.40 -18.51 -0.03
C THR A 166 -16.39 -17.56 0.66
N PRO A 167 -16.68 -16.37 0.07
CA PRO A 167 -17.66 -15.45 0.62
C PRO A 167 -19.01 -16.15 0.84
N SER A 168 -19.48 -16.13 2.08
CA SER A 168 -20.72 -16.82 2.51
C SER A 168 -20.77 -18.31 2.12
N GLY A 169 -19.62 -18.97 2.04
CA GLY A 169 -19.50 -20.40 1.74
C GLY A 169 -19.52 -20.77 0.25
N ASN A 170 -19.59 -19.80 -0.67
CA ASN A 170 -19.54 -20.06 -2.11
C ASN A 170 -18.14 -19.75 -2.66
N SER A 171 -17.57 -20.67 -3.43
CA SER A 171 -16.27 -20.46 -4.07
C SER A 171 -16.32 -19.31 -5.07
N VAL A 172 -15.31 -18.44 -5.02
CA VAL A 172 -15.13 -17.36 -5.99
C VAL A 172 -14.51 -17.92 -7.28
N ALA A 173 -15.15 -17.61 -8.40
CA ALA A 173 -14.59 -17.76 -9.74
C ALA A 173 -14.40 -16.36 -10.33
N GLY A 174 -13.20 -16.05 -10.80
CA GLY A 174 -12.80 -14.71 -11.19
C GLY A 174 -11.35 -14.40 -10.80
N VAL A 175 -11.03 -13.11 -10.70
CA VAL A 175 -9.71 -12.66 -10.24
C VAL A 175 -9.78 -12.36 -8.75
N VAL A 176 -8.83 -12.91 -8.01
CA VAL A 176 -8.53 -12.51 -6.64
C VAL A 176 -7.22 -11.77 -6.65
N THR A 177 -7.22 -10.56 -6.13
CA THR A 177 -6.03 -9.74 -6.00
C THR A 177 -5.47 -9.94 -4.59
N THR A 178 -4.19 -10.29 -4.47
CA THR A 178 -3.53 -10.48 -3.18
C THR A 178 -2.38 -9.51 -3.00
N GLU A 179 -2.31 -8.87 -1.84
CA GLU A 179 -1.31 -7.86 -1.52
C GLU A 179 -0.38 -8.35 -0.39
N PHE A 180 0.91 -8.02 -0.51
CA PHE A 180 1.94 -8.14 0.52
C PHE A 180 2.29 -6.76 1.05
N PRO A 181 1.42 -6.18 1.92
CA PRO A 181 1.47 -4.76 2.24
C PRO A 181 2.74 -4.38 3.00
N PHE A 182 3.11 -3.11 2.90
CA PHE A 182 4.05 -2.52 3.84
C PHE A 182 3.40 -2.43 5.23
N LEU A 183 4.19 -2.75 6.25
CA LEU A 183 3.83 -2.60 7.66
C LEU A 183 5.04 -2.08 8.41
N THR A 184 4.80 -1.25 9.41
CA THR A 184 5.81 -0.85 10.40
C THR A 184 5.84 -1.85 11.57
N SER A 185 6.84 -1.71 12.45
CA SER A 185 6.90 -2.48 13.69
C SER A 185 5.69 -2.23 14.60
N ASP A 186 5.18 -0.99 14.63
CA ASP A 186 3.97 -0.62 15.38
C ASP A 186 2.71 -1.28 14.83
N ASP A 187 2.55 -1.29 13.51
CA ASP A 187 1.43 -1.98 12.86
C ASP A 187 1.43 -3.47 13.21
N ILE A 188 2.60 -4.10 13.16
CA ILE A 188 2.75 -5.51 13.53
C ILE A 188 2.40 -5.73 14.99
N ALA A 189 2.86 -4.87 15.90
CA ALA A 189 2.52 -4.98 17.32
C ALA A 189 1.00 -4.91 17.54
N GLN A 190 0.31 -3.99 16.85
CA GLN A 190 -1.15 -3.87 16.91
C GLN A 190 -1.85 -5.12 16.34
N ILE A 191 -1.40 -5.61 15.19
CA ILE A 191 -1.99 -6.78 14.53
C ILE A 191 -1.72 -8.07 15.34
N ASP A 192 -0.52 -8.21 15.91
CA ASP A 192 -0.13 -9.35 16.73
C ASP A 192 -0.93 -9.38 18.05
N ALA A 193 -1.21 -8.21 18.63
CA ALA A 193 -2.07 -8.06 19.81
C ALA A 193 -3.55 -8.42 19.57
N GLY A 194 -3.96 -8.69 18.32
CA GLY A 194 -5.26 -9.24 17.99
C GLY A 194 -6.21 -8.27 17.28
N ALA A 195 -5.68 -7.33 16.49
CA ALA A 195 -6.50 -6.48 15.63
C ALA A 195 -7.48 -7.31 14.78
N ASP A 196 -8.71 -6.82 14.68
CA ASP A 196 -9.73 -7.47 13.84
C ASP A 196 -9.52 -7.18 12.34
N SER A 197 -10.34 -7.81 11.49
CA SER A 197 -10.18 -7.67 10.04
C SER A 197 -10.35 -6.22 9.56
N ASP A 198 -11.29 -5.46 10.13
CA ASP A 198 -11.55 -4.09 9.69
C ASP A 198 -10.40 -3.17 10.14
N GLU A 199 -9.87 -3.37 11.34
CA GLU A 199 -8.68 -2.69 11.83
C GLU A 199 -7.45 -2.97 10.96
N ILE A 200 -7.21 -4.24 10.59
CA ILE A 200 -6.12 -4.64 9.68
C ILE A 200 -6.25 -3.91 8.33
N TRP A 201 -7.45 -3.89 7.74
CA TRP A 201 -7.66 -3.19 6.48
C TRP A 201 -7.45 -1.67 6.61
N ASN A 202 -7.82 -1.07 7.74
CA ASN A 202 -7.57 0.36 7.97
C ASN A 202 -6.08 0.67 8.08
N ILE A 203 -5.31 -0.17 8.78
CA ILE A 203 -3.84 -0.07 8.85
C ILE A 203 -3.24 -0.11 7.45
N VAL A 204 -3.57 -1.14 6.66
CA VAL A 204 -2.99 -1.33 5.32
C VAL A 204 -3.39 -0.21 4.34
N ASN A 205 -4.61 0.30 4.44
CA ASN A 205 -5.09 1.40 3.58
C ASN A 205 -4.50 2.78 3.95
N ALA A 206 -3.79 2.89 5.08
CA ALA A 206 -3.03 4.09 5.42
C ALA A 206 -1.77 4.25 4.56
N TYR A 207 -1.34 3.21 3.86
CA TYR A 207 -0.17 3.21 2.98
C TYR A 207 -0.54 3.28 1.50
N PRO A 208 0.26 3.96 0.66
CA PRO A 208 0.06 3.97 -0.78
C PRO A 208 0.03 2.55 -1.34
N ALA A 209 -0.79 2.34 -2.37
CA ALA A 209 -0.74 1.10 -3.14
C ALA A 209 0.60 1.03 -3.90
N ASP A 210 1.20 -0.16 -3.91
CA ASP A 210 2.42 -0.47 -4.63
C ASP A 210 2.15 -1.69 -5.51
N ASP A 211 2.12 -1.48 -6.82
CA ASP A 211 1.79 -2.53 -7.80
C ASP A 211 2.78 -3.71 -7.72
N GLU A 212 4.01 -3.52 -7.25
CA GLU A 212 4.97 -4.61 -7.06
C GLU A 212 4.60 -5.55 -5.92
N ARG A 213 3.73 -5.10 -5.01
CA ARG A 213 3.24 -5.88 -3.86
C ARG A 213 1.91 -6.58 -4.15
N VAL A 214 1.33 -6.35 -5.32
CA VAL A 214 0.00 -6.82 -5.69
C VAL A 214 0.11 -7.90 -6.76
N ILE A 215 -0.48 -9.06 -6.50
CA ILE A 215 -0.46 -10.20 -7.41
C ILE A 215 -1.89 -10.67 -7.67
N ASP A 216 -2.25 -10.79 -8.94
CA ASP A 216 -3.54 -11.33 -9.36
C ASP A 216 -3.49 -12.85 -9.52
N ILE A 217 -4.54 -13.49 -9.01
CA ILE A 217 -4.76 -14.94 -9.09
C ILE A 217 -6.06 -15.18 -9.85
N ASN A 218 -5.97 -15.89 -10.97
CA ASN A 218 -7.12 -16.31 -11.74
C ASN A 218 -7.70 -17.61 -11.18
N LEU A 219 -8.92 -17.55 -10.67
CA LEU A 219 -9.70 -18.70 -10.20
C LEU A 219 -10.71 -19.14 -11.27
N SER A 220 -10.46 -20.29 -11.88
CA SER A 220 -11.31 -20.85 -12.94
C SER A 220 -11.30 -22.37 -12.91
N ASP A 221 -12.46 -23.00 -13.14
CA ASP A 221 -12.58 -24.47 -13.22
C ASP A 221 -11.73 -25.10 -14.33
N ALA A 222 -11.32 -24.29 -15.32
CA ALA A 222 -10.45 -24.72 -16.42
C ALA A 222 -8.97 -24.79 -16.02
N ASN A 223 -8.57 -24.21 -14.89
CA ASN A 223 -7.19 -24.24 -14.43
C ASN A 223 -6.81 -25.62 -13.86
N ALA A 224 -5.50 -25.88 -13.78
CA ALA A 224 -4.99 -26.97 -12.97
C ALA A 224 -5.30 -26.70 -11.49
N SER A 225 -5.35 -27.77 -10.69
CA SER A 225 -5.42 -27.62 -9.24
C SER A 225 -4.13 -27.02 -8.71
N ALA A 226 -4.22 -26.16 -7.69
CA ALA A 226 -3.06 -25.62 -7.02
C ALA A 226 -2.18 -26.75 -6.45
N PRO A 227 -0.84 -26.62 -6.49
CA PRO A 227 0.04 -27.58 -5.83
C PRO A 227 -0.11 -27.49 -4.31
N ASP A 228 0.42 -28.48 -3.58
CA ASP A 228 0.39 -28.47 -2.10
C ASP A 228 1.28 -27.36 -1.52
N ASN A 229 2.43 -27.11 -2.15
CA ASN A 229 3.36 -26.01 -1.87
C ASN A 229 4.10 -25.60 -3.16
N CYS A 230 4.83 -24.48 -3.11
CA CYS A 230 5.64 -24.01 -4.24
C CYS A 230 7.11 -24.48 -4.19
N VAL A 231 7.50 -25.23 -3.16
CA VAL A 231 8.88 -25.71 -2.96
C VAL A 231 9.10 -27.03 -3.70
N ASP A 232 8.15 -27.96 -3.58
CA ASP A 232 8.20 -29.30 -4.16
C ASP A 232 7.80 -29.30 -5.65
N ASP A 233 6.94 -28.36 -6.07
CA ASP A 233 6.60 -28.12 -7.48
C ASP A 233 6.78 -26.64 -7.87
N PRO A 234 8.03 -26.17 -7.99
CA PRO A 234 8.32 -24.78 -8.34
C PRO A 234 7.86 -24.42 -9.76
N SER A 235 7.54 -25.42 -10.61
CA SER A 235 7.05 -25.18 -11.96
C SER A 235 5.56 -24.82 -12.02
N ALA A 236 4.82 -25.13 -10.95
CA ALA A 236 3.41 -24.81 -10.80
C ALA A 236 3.18 -23.43 -10.14
N CYS A 237 4.24 -22.73 -9.71
CA CYS A 237 4.16 -21.41 -9.10
C CYS A 237 4.97 -20.36 -9.89
N ASP A 238 4.45 -19.13 -9.92
CA ASP A 238 5.18 -17.98 -10.40
C ASP A 238 5.84 -17.28 -9.21
N CYS A 239 7.06 -16.77 -9.41
CA CYS A 239 7.82 -16.09 -8.37
C CYS A 239 8.06 -14.63 -8.72
N PHE A 240 7.86 -13.77 -7.72
CA PHE A 240 7.90 -12.32 -7.80
C PHE A 240 8.92 -11.79 -6.80
N ASN A 241 9.68 -10.77 -7.22
CA ASN A 241 10.45 -9.97 -6.28
C ASN A 241 9.56 -8.82 -5.81
N ILE A 242 9.47 -8.63 -4.50
CA ILE A 242 8.61 -7.64 -3.87
C ILE A 242 9.50 -6.57 -3.22
N GLY A 243 9.24 -5.29 -3.50
CA GLY A 243 9.89 -4.15 -2.85
C GLY A 243 11.35 -3.95 -3.25
N LEU A 244 11.62 -3.87 -4.56
CA LEU A 244 12.97 -3.68 -5.11
C LEU A 244 13.52 -2.26 -4.91
#